data_AF-A0A5N6XVY8-F1
#
_entry.id   AF-A0A5N6XVY8-F1
#
_cell.length_a   1.000
_cell.length_b   1.000
_cell.length_c   1.000
_cell.angle_alpha   90.00
_cell.angle_beta   90.00
_cell.angle_gamma   90.00
#
_symmetry.space_group_name_H-M   'P 1'
#
loop_
_entity.id
_entity.type
_entity.pdbx_description
1 polymer ?
#
loop_
_entity_poly.entity_id
_entity_poly.type
_entity_poly.pdbx_seq_one_letter_code
_entity_poly.pdbx_strand_id
1 'polypeptide(L)'
;MVRTLQSLLSIFANADCLLKSALVGVSIALQVLAFAFLIPSAFTLRIVQSKWATAVEVLAVLISLVGLWIYGGSGYHTYIIPQVGLTILLLVRQSLGLYIHQKQKVYSGYVGKYLGHSYTIATMGLFTLGWYHVTAGSLESVGIRENYYNTLSHAVLLVLVMSEGLLLLSFAAGLWPNQRSLTPDYYDSVLLFTCSLVMIVVLIVGYHADEDWHFFLGRLEHSSYALMVLCGAATSIMISTRKGHHTKRNLIPALIIVVLGIMFTSHHQENMLGKKIHEVLGSTMVVAAASRIVEILVAPNWGVKASADVHSNLPYVPPMVLYHLHSGI
;
A
#
# COMPACT_ATOMS: atom_id res chain seq x y z
N MET A 1 29.44 43.37 -20.21
CA MET A 1 28.21 42.92 -20.92
C MET A 1 28.09 41.39 -20.94
N VAL A 2 29.10 40.65 -21.40
CA VAL A 2 29.07 39.16 -21.45
C VAL A 2 28.99 38.52 -20.05
N ARG A 3 29.80 38.97 -19.07
CA ARG A 3 29.77 38.44 -17.69
C ARG A 3 28.44 38.71 -16.96
N THR A 4 27.82 39.87 -17.20
CA THR A 4 26.51 40.22 -16.63
C THR A 4 25.38 39.38 -17.25
N LEU A 5 25.45 39.09 -18.54
CA LEU A 5 24.49 38.20 -19.22
C LEU A 5 24.62 36.75 -18.73
N GLN A 6 25.84 36.24 -18.56
CA GLN A 6 26.09 34.90 -17.98
C GLN A 6 25.60 34.78 -16.54
N SER A 7 25.81 35.81 -15.71
CA SER A 7 25.29 35.84 -14.34
C SER A 7 23.77 35.81 -14.31
N LEU A 8 23.09 36.61 -15.14
CA LEU A 8 21.63 36.59 -15.25
C LEU A 8 21.12 35.23 -15.72
N LEU A 9 21.71 34.65 -16.78
CA LEU A 9 21.34 33.32 -17.28
C LEU A 9 21.53 32.23 -16.22
N SER A 10 22.59 32.30 -15.40
CA SER A 10 22.81 31.36 -14.30
C SER A 10 21.78 31.50 -13.17
N ILE A 11 21.32 32.72 -12.88
CA ILE A 11 20.28 32.98 -11.89
C ILE A 11 18.93 32.43 -12.37
N PHE A 12 18.57 32.67 -13.63
CA PHE A 12 17.34 32.12 -14.22
C PHE A 12 17.38 30.59 -14.28
N ALA A 13 18.50 29.99 -14.69
CA ALA A 13 18.65 28.53 -14.70
C ALA A 13 18.54 27.91 -13.30
N ASN A 14 19.10 28.56 -12.27
CA ASN A 14 18.97 28.10 -10.89
C ASN A 14 17.54 28.26 -10.36
N ALA A 15 16.86 29.36 -10.70
CA ALA A 15 15.46 29.56 -10.33
C ALA A 15 14.53 28.52 -10.98
N ASP A 16 14.76 28.20 -12.25
CA ASP A 16 14.02 27.17 -12.98
C ASP A 16 14.26 25.77 -12.40
N CYS A 17 15.51 25.46 -12.03
CA CYS A 17 15.87 24.21 -11.36
C CYS A 17 15.17 24.06 -10.00
N LEU A 18 15.22 25.13 -9.18
CA LEU A 18 14.55 25.18 -7.89
C LEU A 18 13.04 25.01 -8.03
N LEU A 19 12.41 25.73 -8.96
CA LEU A 19 10.98 25.63 -9.21
C LEU A 19 10.59 24.21 -9.63
N LYS A 20 11.32 23.59 -10.56
CA LYS A 20 11.07 22.20 -10.99
C LYS A 20 11.20 21.23 -9.82
N SER A 21 12.25 21.34 -9.02
CA SER A 21 12.46 20.47 -7.87
C SER A 21 11.34 20.60 -6.82
N ALA A 22 10.86 21.84 -6.58
CA ALA A 22 9.75 22.10 -5.69
C ALA A 22 8.43 21.49 -6.22
N LEU A 23 8.17 21.62 -7.52
CA LEU A 23 6.98 21.04 -8.15
C LEU A 23 6.98 19.50 -8.11
N VAL A 24 8.14 18.85 -8.26
CA VAL A 24 8.27 17.40 -8.05
C VAL A 24 7.92 17.02 -6.61
N GLY A 25 8.49 17.72 -5.63
CA GLY A 25 8.19 17.48 -4.21
C GLY A 25 6.71 17.66 -3.88
N VAL A 26 6.08 18.72 -4.39
CA VAL A 26 4.64 18.97 -4.23
C VAL A 26 3.81 17.88 -4.91
N SER A 27 4.19 17.45 -6.12
CA SER A 27 3.53 16.36 -6.84
C SER A 27 3.52 15.07 -6.01
N ILE A 28 4.68 14.66 -5.50
CA ILE A 28 4.83 13.47 -4.65
C ILE A 28 4.00 13.63 -3.37
N ALA A 29 4.08 14.76 -2.69
CA ALA A 29 3.34 15.03 -1.46
C ALA A 29 1.81 14.94 -1.67
N LEU A 30 1.29 15.49 -2.78
CA LEU A 30 -0.13 15.41 -3.12
C LEU A 30 -0.56 13.97 -3.44
N GLN A 31 0.29 13.18 -4.13
CA GLN A 31 -0.03 11.77 -4.35
C GLN A 31 -0.03 10.96 -3.05
N VAL A 32 0.96 11.17 -2.18
CA VAL A 32 0.99 10.53 -0.86
C VAL A 32 -0.23 10.93 -0.03
N LEU A 33 -0.58 12.22 -0.01
CA LEU A 33 -1.80 12.69 0.67
C LEU A 33 -3.06 11.99 0.16
N ALA A 34 -3.22 11.88 -1.17
CA ALA A 34 -4.36 11.23 -1.77
C ALA A 34 -4.38 9.71 -1.49
N PHE A 35 -3.30 9.00 -1.78
CA PHE A 35 -3.27 7.53 -1.76
C PHE A 35 -3.00 6.92 -0.38
N ALA A 36 -2.20 7.57 0.46
CA ALA A 36 -1.88 7.05 1.79
C ALA A 36 -2.92 7.46 2.85
N PHE A 37 -3.57 8.62 2.67
CA PHE A 37 -4.46 9.16 3.70
C PHE A 37 -5.90 9.29 3.23
N LEU A 38 -6.19 10.06 2.18
CA LEU A 38 -7.57 10.40 1.83
C LEU A 38 -8.36 9.23 1.26
N ILE A 39 -7.79 8.44 0.35
CA ILE A 39 -8.48 7.26 -0.22
C ILE A 39 -8.77 6.21 0.86
N PRO A 40 -7.81 5.79 1.71
CA PRO A 40 -8.10 4.89 2.83
C PRO A 40 -9.12 5.46 3.83
N SER A 41 -9.07 6.77 4.09
CA SER A 41 -10.07 7.44 4.94
C SER A 41 -11.47 7.40 4.32
N ALA A 42 -11.59 7.68 3.03
CA ALA A 42 -12.85 7.59 2.31
C ALA A 42 -13.42 6.16 2.32
N PHE A 43 -12.55 5.16 2.18
CA PHE A 43 -12.91 3.75 2.30
C PHE A 43 -13.46 3.44 3.70
N THR A 44 -12.74 3.85 4.75
CA THR A 44 -13.18 3.68 6.15
C THR A 44 -14.53 4.35 6.40
N LEU A 45 -14.69 5.59 5.93
CA LEU A 45 -15.95 6.33 6.03
C LEU A 45 -17.09 5.61 5.31
N ARG A 46 -16.82 4.98 4.17
CA ARG A 46 -17.80 4.19 3.41
C ARG A 46 -18.24 2.94 4.18
N ILE A 47 -17.33 2.30 4.92
CA ILE A 47 -17.63 1.13 5.76
C ILE A 47 -18.60 1.51 6.87
N VAL A 48 -18.31 2.60 7.59
CA VAL A 48 -19.17 3.10 8.65
C VAL A 48 -20.40 3.86 8.12
N GLN A 49 -20.68 3.75 6.82
CA GLN A 49 -21.83 4.34 6.13
C GLN A 49 -21.95 5.87 6.32
N SER A 50 -20.82 6.56 6.48
CA SER A 50 -20.78 8.01 6.65
C SER A 50 -21.11 8.73 5.34
N LYS A 51 -21.97 9.76 5.43
CA LYS A 51 -22.28 10.67 4.32
C LYS A 51 -21.06 11.41 3.76
N TRP A 52 -19.98 11.53 4.55
CA TRP A 52 -18.74 12.20 4.15
C TRP A 52 -17.85 11.35 3.24
N ALA A 53 -18.11 10.04 3.13
CA ALA A 53 -17.28 9.13 2.34
C ALA A 53 -17.12 9.62 0.89
N THR A 54 -18.24 9.98 0.24
CA THR A 54 -18.23 10.48 -1.14
C THR A 54 -17.48 11.81 -1.27
N ALA A 55 -17.61 12.72 -0.30
CA ALA A 55 -16.93 14.01 -0.33
C ALA A 55 -15.40 13.86 -0.20
N VAL A 56 -14.94 13.00 0.72
CA VAL A 56 -13.51 12.71 0.90
C VAL A 56 -12.93 11.99 -0.33
N GLU A 57 -13.69 11.07 -0.95
CA GLU A 57 -13.28 10.40 -2.18
C GLU A 57 -13.09 11.40 -3.34
N VAL A 58 -14.06 12.30 -3.54
CA VAL A 58 -13.96 13.35 -4.57
C VAL A 58 -12.76 14.26 -4.31
N LEU A 59 -12.55 14.68 -3.06
CA LEU A 59 -11.40 15.50 -2.67
C LEU A 59 -10.07 14.78 -2.96
N ALA A 60 -9.99 13.48 -2.66
CA ALA A 60 -8.80 12.68 -2.92
C ALA A 60 -8.48 12.61 -4.42
N VAL A 61 -9.51 12.42 -5.26
CA VAL A 61 -9.37 12.39 -6.72
C VAL A 61 -8.90 13.75 -7.25
N LEU A 62 -9.47 14.86 -6.78
CA LEU A 62 -9.05 16.20 -7.20
C LEU A 62 -7.59 16.47 -6.83
N ILE A 63 -7.20 16.16 -5.59
CA ILE A 63 -5.82 16.32 -5.12
C ILE A 63 -4.86 15.45 -5.94
N SER A 64 -5.23 14.20 -6.24
CA SER A 64 -4.41 13.32 -7.06
C SER A 64 -4.29 13.83 -8.50
N LEU A 65 -5.36 14.33 -9.12
CA LEU A 65 -5.31 14.90 -10.47
C LEU A 65 -4.40 16.13 -10.54
N VAL A 66 -4.47 17.02 -9.55
CA VAL A 66 -3.54 18.16 -9.44
C VAL A 66 -2.11 17.64 -9.28
N GLY A 67 -1.87 16.71 -8.35
CA GLY A 67 -0.55 16.16 -8.13
C GLY A 67 0.05 15.48 -9.37
N LEU A 68 -0.77 14.82 -10.21
CA LEU A 68 -0.28 14.12 -11.41
C LEU A 68 0.27 15.09 -12.44
N TRP A 69 -0.34 16.26 -12.56
CA TRP A 69 -0.09 17.17 -13.68
C TRP A 69 0.58 18.48 -13.30
N ILE A 70 0.72 18.81 -12.00
CA ILE A 70 1.35 20.07 -11.55
C ILE A 70 2.82 20.20 -12.00
N TYR A 71 3.54 19.08 -12.08
CA TYR A 71 4.92 19.03 -12.61
C TYR A 71 4.96 18.67 -14.11
N GLY A 72 3.85 18.19 -14.69
CA GLY A 72 3.79 17.64 -16.05
C GLY A 72 4.32 16.21 -16.16
N GLY A 73 5.20 15.80 -15.24
CA GLY A 73 5.72 14.44 -15.16
C GLY A 73 7.04 14.26 -15.88
N SER A 74 7.44 13.01 -16.03
CA SER A 74 8.69 12.60 -16.66
C SER A 74 8.51 12.23 -18.13
N GLY A 75 9.53 12.45 -18.97
CA GLY A 75 9.54 11.97 -20.36
C GLY A 75 9.71 10.45 -20.48
N TYR A 76 10.07 9.75 -19.40
CA TYR A 76 10.31 8.32 -19.46
C TYR A 76 9.00 7.49 -19.48
N HIS A 77 8.91 6.54 -20.42
CA HIS A 77 7.74 5.67 -20.63
C HIS A 77 7.25 4.96 -19.37
N THR A 78 8.16 4.51 -18.49
CA THR A 78 7.79 3.78 -17.25
C THR A 78 7.18 4.68 -16.16
N TYR A 79 6.99 5.98 -16.43
CA TYR A 79 6.30 6.93 -15.56
C TYR A 79 5.11 7.56 -16.29
N ILE A 80 5.31 8.09 -17.50
CA ILE A 80 4.24 8.79 -18.24
C ILE A 80 3.09 7.85 -18.63
N ILE A 81 3.37 6.58 -18.97
CA ILE A 81 2.33 5.60 -19.29
C ILE A 81 1.47 5.32 -18.04
N PRO A 82 2.05 4.95 -16.88
CA PRO A 82 1.32 4.87 -15.62
C PRO A 82 0.57 6.15 -15.23
N GLN A 83 1.15 7.34 -15.45
CA GLN A 83 0.52 8.63 -15.12
C GLN A 83 -0.76 8.85 -15.94
N VAL A 84 -0.71 8.62 -17.25
CA VAL A 84 -1.89 8.72 -18.14
C VAL A 84 -2.90 7.65 -17.79
N GLY A 85 -2.46 6.40 -17.59
CA GLY A 85 -3.32 5.30 -17.18
C GLY A 85 -4.04 5.58 -15.86
N LEU A 86 -3.33 6.15 -14.88
CA LEU A 86 -3.88 6.51 -13.57
C LEU A 86 -4.89 7.66 -13.69
N THR A 87 -4.62 8.64 -14.54
CA THR A 87 -5.56 9.73 -14.84
C THR A 87 -6.87 9.19 -15.41
N ILE A 88 -6.80 8.31 -16.42
CA ILE A 88 -7.98 7.67 -17.01
C ILE A 88 -8.73 6.86 -15.95
N LEU A 89 -8.01 6.09 -15.14
CA LEU A 89 -8.59 5.22 -14.14
C LEU A 89 -9.30 6.00 -13.03
N LEU A 90 -8.73 7.11 -12.57
CA LEU A 90 -9.36 8.04 -11.62
C LEU A 90 -10.69 8.57 -12.18
N LEU A 91 -10.70 9.04 -13.43
CA LEU A 91 -11.90 9.60 -14.06
C LEU A 91 -12.99 8.54 -14.26
N VAL A 92 -12.63 7.36 -14.76
CA VAL A 92 -13.56 6.24 -14.97
C VAL A 92 -14.13 5.74 -13.64
N ARG A 93 -13.27 5.48 -12.64
CA ARG A 93 -13.69 5.00 -11.31
C ARG A 93 -14.58 6.01 -10.60
N GLN A 94 -14.23 7.30 -10.62
CA GLN A 94 -15.02 8.35 -9.96
C GLN A 94 -16.38 8.51 -10.63
N SER A 95 -16.43 8.46 -11.97
CA SER A 95 -17.69 8.54 -12.73
C SER A 95 -18.61 7.34 -12.42
N LEU A 96 -18.06 6.12 -12.39
CA LEU A 96 -18.79 4.91 -12.00
C LEU A 96 -19.32 5.02 -10.56
N GLY A 97 -18.49 5.48 -9.63
CA GLY A 97 -18.87 5.64 -8.23
C GLY A 97 -20.04 6.62 -8.03
N LEU A 98 -19.98 7.79 -8.70
CA LEU A 98 -21.06 8.78 -8.65
C LEU A 98 -22.34 8.25 -9.30
N TYR A 99 -22.24 7.57 -10.44
CA TYR A 99 -23.39 6.97 -11.12
C TYR A 99 -24.11 5.95 -10.23
N ILE A 100 -23.35 5.02 -9.63
CA ILE A 100 -23.90 4.00 -8.72
C ILE A 100 -24.54 4.67 -7.50
N HIS A 101 -23.90 5.71 -6.94
CA HIS A 101 -24.42 6.41 -5.76
C HIS A 101 -25.71 7.19 -6.05
N GLN A 102 -25.82 7.86 -7.21
CA GLN A 102 -27.00 8.62 -7.60
C GLN A 102 -28.17 7.70 -8.02
N LYS A 103 -27.86 6.54 -8.61
CA LYS A 103 -28.84 5.56 -9.09
C LYS A 103 -28.98 4.40 -8.10
N GLN A 104 -29.27 4.71 -6.81
CA GLN A 104 -29.51 3.71 -5.76
C GLN A 104 -30.57 2.64 -6.12
N LYS A 105 -31.35 2.86 -7.17
CA LYS A 105 -32.19 1.86 -7.85
C LYS A 105 -31.74 1.69 -9.30
N VAL A 106 -30.70 0.89 -9.54
CA VAL A 106 -30.41 0.42 -10.90
C VAL A 106 -31.58 -0.48 -11.30
N TYR A 107 -32.34 -0.07 -12.33
CA TYR A 107 -33.60 -0.73 -12.72
C TYR A 107 -33.43 -2.20 -13.15
N SER A 108 -32.21 -2.62 -13.52
CA SER A 108 -31.87 -4.00 -13.85
C SER A 108 -30.79 -4.54 -12.91
N GLY A 109 -31.09 -5.62 -12.18
CA GLY A 109 -30.15 -6.29 -11.30
C GLY A 109 -28.90 -6.82 -12.02
N TYR A 110 -29.03 -7.16 -13.31
CA TYR A 110 -27.90 -7.57 -14.16
C TYR A 110 -26.92 -6.40 -14.33
N VAL A 111 -27.42 -5.23 -14.76
CA VAL A 111 -26.60 -4.02 -14.95
C VAL A 111 -25.92 -3.60 -13.65
N GLY A 112 -26.64 -3.64 -12.52
CA GLY A 112 -26.07 -3.35 -11.20
C GLY A 112 -24.90 -4.26 -10.84
N LYS A 113 -24.99 -5.55 -11.15
CA LYS A 113 -23.91 -6.52 -10.91
C LYS A 113 -22.66 -6.20 -11.72
N TYR A 114 -22.77 -5.91 -13.03
CA TYR A 114 -21.61 -5.56 -13.86
C TYR A 114 -20.98 -4.24 -13.44
N LEU A 115 -21.79 -3.22 -13.15
CA LEU A 115 -21.29 -1.94 -12.65
C LEU A 115 -20.52 -2.12 -11.33
N GLY A 116 -21.02 -2.95 -10.41
CA GLY A 116 -20.32 -3.30 -9.17
C GLY A 116 -18.99 -4.01 -9.39
N HIS A 117 -18.92 -4.96 -10.34
CA HIS A 117 -17.67 -5.64 -10.69
C HIS A 117 -16.67 -4.67 -11.32
N SER A 118 -17.11 -3.85 -12.28
CA SER A 118 -16.27 -2.84 -12.93
C SER A 118 -15.74 -1.82 -11.94
N TYR A 119 -16.57 -1.34 -11.00
CA TYR A 119 -16.14 -0.43 -9.94
C TYR A 119 -15.10 -1.07 -9.00
N THR A 120 -15.30 -2.35 -8.64
CA THR A 120 -14.33 -3.10 -7.84
C THR A 120 -13.00 -3.26 -8.57
N ILE A 121 -13.01 -3.69 -9.83
CA ILE A 121 -11.82 -3.84 -10.67
C ILE A 121 -11.10 -2.50 -10.81
N ALA A 122 -11.83 -1.41 -11.11
CA ALA A 122 -11.26 -0.09 -11.24
C ALA A 122 -10.66 0.42 -9.92
N THR A 123 -11.26 0.06 -8.77
CA THR A 123 -10.73 0.37 -7.44
C THR A 123 -9.45 -0.38 -7.14
N MET A 124 -9.38 -1.68 -7.47
CA MET A 124 -8.15 -2.47 -7.32
C MET A 124 -7.05 -1.94 -8.23
N GLY A 125 -7.37 -1.63 -9.48
CA GLY A 125 -6.41 -1.02 -10.41
C GLY A 125 -5.93 0.35 -9.94
N LEU A 126 -6.81 1.16 -9.34
CA LEU A 126 -6.44 2.48 -8.82
C LEU A 126 -5.42 2.32 -7.70
N PHE A 127 -5.67 1.38 -6.79
CA PHE A 127 -4.77 1.09 -5.69
C PHE A 127 -3.40 0.61 -6.19
N THR A 128 -3.35 -0.37 -7.11
CA THR A 128 -2.08 -0.92 -7.60
C THR A 128 -1.31 0.08 -8.45
N LEU A 129 -1.96 0.71 -9.43
CA LEU A 129 -1.31 1.67 -10.33
C LEU A 129 -0.93 2.96 -9.62
N GLY A 130 -1.72 3.39 -8.63
CA GLY A 130 -1.43 4.54 -7.78
C GLY A 130 -0.12 4.36 -7.00
N TRP A 131 -0.01 3.25 -6.25
CA TRP A 131 1.21 2.96 -5.49
C TRP A 131 2.43 2.69 -6.38
N TYR A 132 2.23 2.07 -7.56
CA TYR A 132 3.29 2.00 -8.57
C TYR A 132 3.76 3.41 -8.98
N HIS A 133 2.83 4.30 -9.32
CA HIS A 133 3.15 5.65 -9.77
C HIS A 133 3.84 6.50 -8.69
N VAL A 134 3.37 6.45 -7.44
CA VAL A 134 4.03 7.11 -6.30
C VAL A 134 5.46 6.61 -6.14
N THR A 135 5.67 5.29 -6.27
CA THR A 135 7.00 4.70 -6.18
C THR A 135 7.90 5.16 -7.34
N ALA A 136 7.39 5.10 -8.58
CA ALA A 136 8.12 5.52 -9.76
C ALA A 136 8.56 6.99 -9.67
N GLY A 137 7.67 7.89 -9.25
CA GLY A 137 7.99 9.31 -9.05
C GLY A 137 8.99 9.54 -7.91
N SER A 138 8.85 8.80 -6.81
CA SER A 138 9.78 8.90 -5.67
C SER A 138 11.19 8.46 -6.06
N LEU A 139 11.34 7.30 -6.72
CA LEU A 139 12.63 6.79 -7.18
C LEU A 139 13.26 7.67 -8.26
N GLU A 140 12.45 8.25 -9.15
CA GLU A 140 12.93 9.21 -10.13
C GLU A 140 13.46 10.49 -9.47
N SER A 141 12.74 11.02 -8.47
CA SER A 141 13.16 12.26 -7.79
C SER A 141 14.54 12.17 -7.12
N VAL A 142 15.01 10.95 -6.87
CA VAL A 142 16.28 10.65 -6.21
C VAL A 142 17.31 10.00 -7.14
N GLY A 143 16.98 9.85 -8.44
CA GLY A 143 17.88 9.32 -9.45
C GLY A 143 18.10 7.79 -9.42
N ILE A 144 17.30 7.02 -8.68
CA ILE A 144 17.50 5.57 -8.46
C ILE A 144 16.84 4.70 -9.57
N ARG A 145 16.33 5.33 -10.63
CA ARG A 145 15.51 4.68 -11.67
C ARG A 145 16.31 3.92 -12.74
N GLU A 146 17.62 3.68 -12.55
CA GLU A 146 18.47 3.09 -13.58
C GLU A 146 17.95 1.75 -14.15
N ASN A 147 17.09 1.02 -13.40
CA ASN A 147 16.47 -0.23 -13.84
C ASN A 147 14.94 -0.29 -13.60
N TYR A 148 14.16 -0.67 -14.62
CA TYR A 148 12.71 -0.92 -14.51
C TYR A 148 12.37 -1.89 -13.38
N TYR A 149 13.17 -2.96 -13.24
CA TYR A 149 13.03 -3.98 -12.20
C TYR A 149 13.22 -3.42 -10.78
N ASN A 150 14.04 -2.38 -10.62
CA ASN A 150 14.21 -1.70 -9.35
C ASN A 150 12.93 -0.94 -8.96
N THR A 151 12.31 -0.24 -9.92
CA THR A 151 11.02 0.42 -9.68
C THR A 151 9.92 -0.60 -9.40
N LEU A 152 9.89 -1.69 -10.15
CA LEU A 152 8.88 -2.73 -10.00
C LEU A 152 8.98 -3.43 -8.65
N SER A 153 10.17 -3.80 -8.20
CA SER A 153 10.37 -4.46 -6.88
C SER A 153 9.91 -3.58 -5.73
N HIS A 154 10.30 -2.30 -5.71
CA HIS A 154 9.86 -1.34 -4.70
C HIS A 154 8.34 -1.12 -4.75
N ALA A 155 7.77 -1.01 -5.96
CA ALA A 155 6.35 -0.76 -6.14
C ALA A 155 5.51 -1.95 -5.65
N VAL A 156 5.91 -3.18 -5.98
CA VAL A 156 5.22 -4.38 -5.52
C VAL A 156 5.31 -4.51 -4.00
N LEU A 157 6.48 -4.28 -3.40
CA LEU A 157 6.64 -4.28 -1.95
C LEU A 157 5.69 -3.27 -1.28
N LEU A 158 5.59 -2.05 -1.81
CA LEU A 158 4.73 -1.00 -1.26
C LEU A 158 3.25 -1.32 -1.44
N VAL A 159 2.84 -1.82 -2.61
CA VAL A 159 1.45 -2.29 -2.86
C VAL A 159 1.05 -3.35 -1.83
N LEU A 160 1.96 -4.24 -1.47
CA LEU A 160 1.71 -5.31 -0.50
C LEU A 160 1.59 -4.79 0.92
N VAL A 161 2.51 -3.93 1.36
CA VAL A 161 2.43 -3.26 2.68
C VAL A 161 1.11 -2.51 2.83
N MET A 162 0.68 -1.84 1.77
CA MET A 162 -0.58 -1.10 1.77
C MET A 162 -1.79 -2.03 1.71
N SER A 163 -1.67 -3.19 1.04
CA SER A 163 -2.72 -4.22 1.01
C SER A 163 -2.93 -4.81 2.40
N GLU A 164 -1.84 -5.04 3.13
CA GLU A 164 -1.89 -5.48 4.53
C GLU A 164 -2.61 -4.45 5.41
N GLY A 165 -2.24 -3.17 5.30
CA GLY A 165 -2.91 -2.10 6.04
C GLY A 165 -4.43 -2.07 5.77
N LEU A 166 -4.85 -2.21 4.51
CA LEU A 166 -6.26 -2.28 4.15
C LEU A 166 -6.95 -3.55 4.67
N LEU A 167 -6.26 -4.69 4.64
CA LEU A 167 -6.76 -5.96 5.18
C LEU A 167 -7.02 -5.84 6.68
N LEU A 168 -6.03 -5.35 7.43
CA LEU A 168 -6.14 -5.10 8.88
C LEU A 168 -7.25 -4.11 9.21
N LEU A 169 -7.36 -3.02 8.47
CA LEU A 169 -8.43 -2.04 8.65
C LEU A 169 -9.81 -2.64 8.35
N SER A 170 -9.91 -3.49 7.33
CA SER A 170 -11.15 -4.18 6.99
C SER A 170 -11.55 -5.18 8.08
N PHE A 171 -10.59 -5.87 8.72
CA PHE A 171 -10.85 -6.70 9.89
C PHE A 171 -11.29 -5.87 11.10
N ALA A 172 -10.60 -4.77 11.38
CA ALA A 172 -10.93 -3.86 12.48
C ALA A 172 -12.30 -3.20 12.31
N ALA A 173 -12.78 -3.04 11.09
CA ALA A 173 -14.10 -2.52 10.78
C ALA A 173 -15.21 -3.59 10.66
N GLY A 174 -14.88 -4.87 10.90
CA GLY A 174 -15.84 -5.97 10.87
C GLY A 174 -16.37 -6.33 9.48
N LEU A 175 -15.69 -5.92 8.40
CA LEU A 175 -16.16 -6.16 7.02
C LEU A 175 -16.05 -7.62 6.57
N TRP A 176 -15.12 -8.37 7.15
CA TRP A 176 -14.83 -9.71 6.68
C TRP A 176 -15.85 -10.69 7.25
N PRO A 177 -16.68 -11.31 6.39
CA PRO A 177 -17.72 -12.20 6.87
C PRO A 177 -17.08 -13.47 7.43
N ASN A 178 -17.60 -13.90 8.57
CA ASN A 178 -17.15 -15.06 9.37
C ASN A 178 -17.47 -16.42 8.69
N GLN A 179 -17.39 -16.51 7.36
CA GLN A 179 -17.86 -17.69 6.61
C GLN A 179 -16.87 -18.85 6.65
N ARG A 180 -15.58 -18.54 6.83
CA ARG A 180 -14.54 -19.53 7.07
C ARG A 180 -13.93 -19.12 8.39
N SER A 181 -13.95 -20.00 9.38
CA SER A 181 -13.28 -19.85 10.67
C SER A 181 -11.77 -19.71 10.46
N LEU A 182 -11.33 -18.57 9.94
CA LEU A 182 -9.95 -18.24 9.63
C LEU A 182 -9.67 -16.90 10.29
N THR A 183 -8.51 -16.83 10.93
CA THR A 183 -8.09 -15.65 11.67
C THR A 183 -7.49 -14.60 10.74
N PRO A 184 -7.45 -13.33 11.14
CA PRO A 184 -6.73 -12.30 10.40
C PRO A 184 -5.30 -12.73 10.02
N ASP A 185 -4.57 -13.31 10.97
CA ASP A 185 -3.17 -13.76 10.77
C ASP A 185 -3.01 -14.86 9.70
N TYR A 186 -4.07 -15.62 9.40
CA TYR A 186 -4.07 -16.52 8.25
C TYR A 186 -3.96 -15.75 6.94
N TYR A 187 -4.70 -14.64 6.81
CA TYR A 187 -4.66 -13.81 5.61
C TYR A 187 -3.35 -13.03 5.50
N ASP A 188 -2.81 -12.54 6.62
CA ASP A 188 -1.47 -11.96 6.69
C ASP A 188 -0.44 -12.98 6.14
N SER A 189 -0.58 -14.26 6.50
CA SER A 189 0.30 -15.34 6.00
C SER A 189 0.12 -15.63 4.51
N VAL A 190 -1.11 -15.61 3.98
CA VAL A 190 -1.37 -15.76 2.54
C VAL A 190 -0.79 -14.59 1.75
N LEU A 191 -0.90 -13.37 2.29
CA LEU A 191 -0.33 -12.18 1.68
C LEU A 191 1.20 -12.28 1.65
N LEU A 192 1.83 -12.68 2.76
CA LEU A 192 3.29 -12.90 2.81
C LEU A 192 3.75 -13.98 1.85
N PHE A 193 3.03 -15.10 1.77
CA PHE A 193 3.36 -16.18 0.84
C PHE A 193 3.28 -15.70 -0.62
N THR A 194 2.21 -15.00 -0.97
CA THR A 194 2.00 -14.45 -2.32
C THR A 194 3.06 -13.41 -2.65
N CYS A 195 3.37 -12.52 -1.70
CA CYS A 195 4.44 -11.53 -1.80
C CYS A 195 5.77 -12.19 -2.16
N SER A 196 6.19 -13.19 -1.39
CA SER A 196 7.47 -13.85 -1.62
C SER A 196 7.53 -14.54 -2.98
N LEU A 197 6.44 -15.15 -3.42
CA LEU A 197 6.38 -15.77 -4.74
C LEU A 197 6.55 -14.73 -5.86
N VAL A 198 5.86 -13.60 -5.76
CA VAL A 198 6.02 -12.49 -6.72
C VAL A 198 7.43 -11.90 -6.66
N MET A 199 8.00 -11.72 -5.47
CA MET A 199 9.37 -11.22 -5.30
C MET A 199 10.42 -12.14 -5.88
N ILE A 200 10.28 -13.46 -5.73
CA ILE A 200 11.17 -14.44 -6.35
C ILE A 200 11.11 -14.30 -7.87
N VAL A 201 9.91 -14.17 -8.46
CA VAL A 201 9.77 -13.94 -9.91
C VAL A 201 10.43 -12.63 -10.33
N VAL A 202 10.24 -11.53 -9.59
CA VAL A 202 10.87 -10.24 -9.90
C VAL A 202 12.39 -10.33 -9.81
N LEU A 203 12.94 -11.04 -8.82
CA LEU A 203 14.38 -11.25 -8.66
C LEU A 203 14.97 -12.08 -9.80
N ILE A 204 14.27 -13.14 -10.24
CA ILE A 204 14.71 -13.99 -11.36
C ILE A 204 14.61 -13.25 -12.69
N VAL A 205 13.47 -12.60 -12.98
CA VAL A 205 13.27 -11.90 -14.25
C VAL A 205 14.14 -10.65 -14.36
N GLY A 206 14.48 -10.02 -13.23
CA GLY A 206 15.44 -8.92 -13.18
C GLY A 206 16.91 -9.34 -13.33
N TYR A 207 17.20 -10.63 -13.53
CA TYR A 207 18.52 -11.14 -13.86
C TYR A 207 18.72 -11.15 -15.38
N HIS A 208 19.61 -10.31 -15.88
CA HIS A 208 20.10 -10.41 -17.25
C HIS A 208 21.37 -11.27 -17.27
N ALA A 209 21.54 -12.07 -18.32
CA ALA A 209 22.68 -13.00 -18.47
C ALA A 209 24.02 -12.28 -18.72
N ASP A 210 23.96 -10.99 -18.97
CA ASP A 210 25.03 -10.04 -19.30
C ASP A 210 25.58 -9.29 -18.08
N GLU A 211 25.05 -9.54 -16.87
CA GLU A 211 25.51 -8.90 -15.64
C GLU A 211 26.49 -9.79 -14.84
N ASP A 212 27.57 -9.16 -14.34
CA ASP A 212 28.67 -9.84 -13.66
C ASP A 212 28.25 -10.62 -12.41
N TRP A 213 29.04 -11.62 -12.02
CA TRP A 213 28.80 -12.42 -10.79
C TRP A 213 28.64 -11.57 -9.51
N HIS A 214 29.25 -10.39 -9.47
CA HIS A 214 29.06 -9.41 -8.40
C HIS A 214 27.61 -8.93 -8.25
N PHE A 215 26.87 -8.82 -9.35
CA PHE A 215 25.47 -8.43 -9.38
C PHE A 215 24.53 -9.54 -8.86
N PHE A 216 24.92 -10.80 -9.05
CA PHE A 216 24.24 -11.93 -8.40
C PHE A 216 24.48 -11.96 -6.90
N LEU A 217 25.73 -11.76 -6.44
CA LEU A 217 26.10 -11.68 -5.03
C LEU A 217 25.35 -10.56 -4.29
N GLY A 218 25.19 -9.38 -4.91
CA GLY A 218 24.41 -8.27 -4.37
C GLY A 218 22.91 -8.56 -4.18
N ARG A 219 22.38 -9.62 -4.81
CA ARG A 219 20.97 -10.03 -4.70
C ARG A 219 20.76 -11.25 -3.83
N LEU A 220 21.82 -11.84 -3.27
CA LEU A 220 21.71 -12.94 -2.31
C LEU A 220 20.95 -12.50 -1.05
N GLU A 221 21.15 -11.27 -0.57
CA GLU A 221 20.38 -10.72 0.55
C GLU A 221 18.87 -10.76 0.24
N HIS A 222 18.45 -10.12 -0.85
CA HIS A 222 17.06 -10.09 -1.28
C HIS A 222 16.45 -11.48 -1.50
N SER A 223 17.23 -12.39 -2.10
CA SER A 223 16.81 -13.77 -2.35
C SER A 223 16.63 -14.54 -1.04
N SER A 224 17.52 -14.34 -0.07
CA SER A 224 17.42 -14.93 1.26
C SER A 224 16.19 -14.43 2.03
N TYR A 225 15.87 -13.13 1.91
CA TYR A 225 14.70 -12.53 2.55
C TYR A 225 13.43 -13.12 1.95
N ALA A 226 13.34 -13.19 0.62
CA ALA A 226 12.19 -13.74 -0.07
C ALA A 226 11.97 -15.23 0.27
N LEU A 227 13.04 -16.03 0.33
CA LEU A 227 12.93 -17.44 0.69
C LEU A 227 12.52 -17.65 2.16
N MET A 228 13.09 -16.86 3.08
CA MET A 228 12.71 -16.88 4.49
C MET A 228 11.22 -16.59 4.67
N VAL A 229 10.73 -15.52 4.04
CA VAL A 229 9.31 -15.13 4.13
C VAL A 229 8.42 -16.20 3.49
N LEU A 230 8.81 -16.78 2.34
CA LEU A 230 8.07 -17.85 1.69
C LEU A 230 7.91 -19.08 2.58
N CYS A 231 9.03 -19.61 3.11
CA CYS A 231 9.04 -20.79 3.96
C CYS A 231 8.31 -20.55 5.29
N GLY A 232 8.51 -19.38 5.90
CA GLY A 232 7.80 -18.99 7.12
C GLY A 232 6.29 -18.87 6.90
N ALA A 233 5.88 -18.21 5.80
CA ALA A 233 4.47 -18.02 5.48
C ALA A 233 3.77 -19.34 5.14
N ALA A 234 4.42 -20.22 4.37
CA ALA A 234 3.93 -21.58 4.11
C ALA A 234 3.71 -22.35 5.42
N THR A 235 4.69 -22.32 6.33
CA THR A 235 4.59 -22.94 7.66
C THR A 235 3.43 -22.36 8.47
N SER A 236 3.27 -21.03 8.43
CA SER A 236 2.17 -20.34 9.10
C SER A 236 0.80 -20.78 8.58
N ILE A 237 0.62 -20.86 7.26
CA ILE A 237 -0.61 -21.35 6.62
C ILE A 237 -0.91 -22.79 7.06
N MET A 238 0.10 -23.67 7.07
CA MET A 238 -0.06 -25.06 7.51
C MET A 238 -0.54 -25.16 8.97
N ILE A 239 0.00 -24.32 9.85
CA ILE A 239 -0.40 -24.28 11.27
C ILE A 239 -1.82 -23.73 11.43
N SER A 240 -2.15 -22.64 10.73
CA SER A 240 -3.48 -22.01 10.78
C SER A 240 -4.59 -22.89 10.18
N THR A 241 -4.25 -23.79 9.26
CA THR A 241 -5.22 -24.71 8.62
C THR A 241 -5.31 -26.09 9.30
N ARG A 242 -4.50 -26.35 10.33
CA ARG A 242 -4.54 -27.61 11.08
C ARG A 242 -5.91 -27.79 11.75
N LYS A 243 -6.41 -29.03 11.73
CA LYS A 243 -7.68 -29.40 12.37
C LYS A 243 -7.70 -28.94 13.84
N GLY A 244 -8.69 -28.14 14.21
CA GLY A 244 -8.84 -27.58 15.57
C GLY A 244 -8.09 -26.25 15.83
N HIS A 245 -7.41 -25.68 14.83
CA HIS A 245 -6.70 -24.40 14.94
C HIS A 245 -7.39 -23.23 14.23
N HIS A 246 -8.53 -23.48 13.59
CA HIS A 246 -9.29 -22.51 12.80
C HIS A 246 -9.62 -21.20 13.53
N THR A 247 -9.84 -21.24 14.84
CA THR A 247 -10.15 -20.03 15.63
C THR A 247 -8.96 -19.53 16.45
N LYS A 248 -7.80 -20.20 16.41
CA LYS A 248 -6.62 -19.80 17.18
C LYS A 248 -5.79 -18.82 16.35
N ARG A 249 -5.49 -17.66 16.93
CA ARG A 249 -4.61 -16.66 16.33
C ARG A 249 -3.18 -17.21 16.23
N ASN A 250 -2.41 -16.72 15.26
CA ASN A 250 -1.09 -17.25 14.93
C ASN A 250 -0.04 -16.12 14.93
N LEU A 251 1.01 -16.28 15.74
CA LEU A 251 2.09 -15.30 15.88
C LEU A 251 3.12 -15.32 14.76
N ILE A 252 3.21 -16.42 14.00
CA ILE A 252 4.24 -16.62 12.97
C ILE A 252 4.31 -15.49 11.93
N PRO A 253 3.21 -14.99 11.33
CA PRO A 253 3.32 -13.91 10.35
C PRO A 253 3.92 -12.65 10.97
N ALA A 254 3.54 -12.29 12.20
CA ALA A 254 4.15 -11.16 12.89
C ALA A 254 5.64 -11.37 13.19
N LEU A 255 6.04 -12.58 13.60
CA LEU A 255 7.46 -12.91 13.80
C LEU A 255 8.28 -12.81 12.50
N ILE A 256 7.72 -13.23 11.36
CA ILE A 256 8.35 -13.05 10.05
C ILE A 256 8.58 -11.56 9.77
N ILE A 257 7.59 -10.71 10.04
CA ILE A 257 7.71 -9.25 9.85
C ILE A 257 8.74 -8.64 10.81
N VAL A 258 8.85 -9.12 12.06
CA VAL A 258 9.90 -8.67 12.99
C VAL A 258 11.28 -8.96 12.40
N VAL A 259 11.53 -10.21 11.99
CA VAL A 259 12.83 -10.60 11.43
C VAL A 259 13.12 -9.83 10.15
N LEU A 260 12.15 -9.74 9.24
CA LEU A 260 12.28 -8.97 8.00
C LEU A 260 12.55 -7.49 8.29
N GLY A 261 11.86 -6.90 9.28
CA GLY A 261 12.08 -5.52 9.71
C GLY A 261 13.50 -5.29 10.22
N ILE A 262 14.04 -6.19 11.04
CA ILE A 262 15.44 -6.14 11.49
C ILE A 262 16.39 -6.22 10.29
N MET A 263 16.16 -7.12 9.33
CA MET A 263 16.98 -7.23 8.12
C MET A 263 16.95 -5.93 7.30
N PHE A 264 15.79 -5.28 7.17
CA PHE A 264 15.65 -3.99 6.50
C PHE A 264 16.40 -2.86 7.22
N THR A 265 16.48 -2.89 8.56
CA THR A 265 17.28 -1.89 9.30
C THR A 265 18.78 -2.00 9.03
N SER A 266 19.28 -3.19 8.74
CA SER A 266 20.69 -3.45 8.43
C SER A 266 20.99 -3.52 6.93
N HIS A 267 19.98 -3.40 6.07
CA HIS A 267 20.11 -3.67 4.64
C HIS A 267 21.07 -2.68 3.97
N HIS A 268 22.02 -3.22 3.21
CA HIS A 268 23.00 -2.41 2.50
C HIS A 268 22.37 -1.78 1.25
N GLN A 269 22.57 -0.47 1.09
CA GLN A 269 22.12 0.30 -0.06
C GLN A 269 23.22 1.30 -0.43
N GLU A 270 23.49 1.43 -1.72
CA GLU A 270 24.53 2.34 -2.22
C GLU A 270 24.15 3.81 -2.02
N ASN A 271 22.87 4.14 -2.20
CA ASN A 271 22.36 5.47 -1.95
C ASN A 271 21.99 5.67 -0.46
N MET A 272 22.58 6.68 0.18
CA MET A 272 22.31 7.05 1.58
C MET A 272 20.82 7.31 1.86
N LEU A 273 20.11 7.95 0.93
CA LEU A 273 18.68 8.20 1.10
C LEU A 273 17.87 6.89 1.06
N GLY A 274 18.18 6.02 0.09
CA GLY A 274 17.60 4.68 0.01
C GLY A 274 17.86 3.85 1.27
N LYS A 275 19.08 3.92 1.81
CA LYS A 275 19.44 3.29 3.08
C LYS A 275 18.57 3.79 4.23
N LYS A 276 18.42 5.12 4.37
CA LYS A 276 17.60 5.71 5.43
C LYS A 276 16.12 5.37 5.32
N ILE A 277 15.59 5.28 4.09
CA ILE A 277 14.21 4.85 3.86
C ILE A 277 14.02 3.39 4.30
N HIS A 278 14.95 2.48 3.95
CA HIS A 278 14.89 1.09 4.40
C HIS A 278 15.03 0.97 5.93
N GLU A 279 15.86 1.79 6.55
CA GLU A 279 16.03 1.82 8.01
C GLU A 279 14.74 2.23 8.75
N VAL A 280 14.07 3.28 8.25
CA VAL A 280 12.78 3.73 8.78
C VAL A 280 11.68 2.70 8.53
N LEU A 281 11.65 2.10 7.33
CA LEU A 281 10.70 1.04 7.00
C LEU A 281 10.89 -0.16 7.93
N GLY A 282 12.12 -0.64 8.10
CA GLY A 282 12.45 -1.77 8.97
C GLY A 282 12.04 -1.51 10.42
N SER A 283 12.36 -0.33 10.95
CA SER A 283 11.94 0.07 12.31
C SER A 283 10.42 0.10 12.46
N THR A 284 9.71 0.62 11.44
CA THR A 284 8.24 0.67 11.43
C THR A 284 7.64 -0.74 11.39
N MET A 285 8.20 -1.64 10.59
CA MET A 285 7.78 -3.04 10.51
C MET A 285 7.93 -3.75 11.87
N VAL A 286 9.06 -3.56 12.56
CA VAL A 286 9.29 -4.13 13.89
C VAL A 286 8.24 -3.63 14.89
N VAL A 287 7.97 -2.32 14.93
CA VAL A 287 6.98 -1.73 15.85
C VAL A 287 5.56 -2.23 15.53
N ALA A 288 5.19 -2.26 14.26
CA ALA A 288 3.87 -2.73 13.83
C ALA A 288 3.68 -4.22 14.17
N ALA A 289 4.69 -5.06 13.90
CA ALA A 289 4.64 -6.48 14.21
C ALA A 289 4.66 -6.75 15.72
N ALA A 290 5.42 -5.99 16.51
CA ALA A 290 5.37 -6.07 17.96
C ALA A 290 3.97 -5.74 18.50
N SER A 291 3.33 -4.71 17.96
CA SER A 291 1.94 -4.36 18.30
C SER A 291 0.97 -5.48 17.95
N ARG A 292 1.17 -6.13 16.78
CA ARG A 292 0.39 -7.30 16.36
C ARG A 292 0.59 -8.51 17.26
N ILE A 293 1.83 -8.76 17.71
CA ILE A 293 2.13 -9.82 18.69
C ILE A 293 1.37 -9.56 19.98
N VAL A 294 1.41 -8.33 20.50
CA VAL A 294 0.66 -7.95 21.72
C VAL A 294 -0.84 -8.16 21.52
N GLU A 295 -1.41 -7.72 20.39
CA GLU A 295 -2.83 -7.94 20.04
C GLU A 295 -3.20 -9.43 20.10
N ILE A 296 -2.39 -10.29 19.46
CA ILE A 296 -2.63 -11.75 19.42
C ILE A 296 -2.51 -12.37 20.81
N LEU A 297 -1.53 -11.94 21.63
CA LEU A 297 -1.36 -12.44 22.99
C LEU A 297 -2.51 -12.05 23.92
N VAL A 298 -3.07 -10.84 23.75
CA VAL A 298 -4.23 -10.36 24.50
C VAL A 298 -5.52 -11.04 24.03
N ALA A 299 -5.67 -11.28 22.73
CA ALA A 299 -6.85 -11.90 22.12
C ALA A 299 -6.48 -13.18 21.33
N PRO A 300 -6.08 -14.27 21.99
CA PRO A 300 -5.50 -15.45 21.33
C PRO A 300 -6.52 -16.28 20.54
N ASN A 301 -7.81 -16.04 20.75
CA ASN A 301 -8.89 -16.71 20.04
C ASN A 301 -9.71 -15.70 19.25
N TRP A 302 -9.94 -16.00 17.98
CA TRP A 302 -10.80 -15.20 17.11
C TRP A 302 -12.25 -15.65 17.22
N GLY A 303 -13.12 -14.73 17.64
CA GLY A 303 -14.55 -14.98 17.79
C GLY A 303 -15.25 -15.18 16.45
N VAL A 304 -15.94 -16.33 16.29
CA VAL A 304 -16.69 -16.71 15.07
C VAL A 304 -18.03 -15.95 14.93
N LYS A 305 -18.36 -15.05 15.86
CA LYS A 305 -19.54 -14.17 15.76
C LYS A 305 -19.13 -12.71 15.96
N ALA A 306 -18.88 -12.03 14.84
CA ALA A 306 -18.94 -10.58 14.83
C ALA A 306 -20.40 -10.19 15.10
N SER A 307 -20.62 -9.23 15.98
CA SER A 307 -21.97 -8.73 16.23
C SER A 307 -22.53 -8.12 14.94
N ALA A 308 -23.84 -8.19 14.71
CA ALA A 308 -24.45 -7.57 13.53
C ALA A 308 -24.41 -6.03 13.58
N ASP A 309 -24.05 -5.48 14.74
CA ASP A 309 -23.92 -4.04 14.95
C ASP A 309 -22.50 -3.57 14.62
N VAL A 310 -22.37 -2.77 13.55
CA VAL A 310 -21.12 -2.14 13.10
C VAL A 310 -20.47 -1.31 14.21
N HIS A 311 -21.25 -0.76 15.15
CA HIS A 311 -20.74 0.01 16.29
C HIS A 311 -20.07 -0.86 17.36
N SER A 312 -20.46 -2.13 17.45
CA SER A 312 -19.87 -3.10 18.39
C SER A 312 -18.67 -3.87 17.82
N ASN A 313 -18.42 -3.74 16.51
CA ASN A 313 -17.35 -4.42 15.78
C ASN A 313 -16.05 -3.63 15.65
N LEU A 314 -15.82 -2.61 16.50
CA LEU A 314 -14.48 -2.04 16.71
C LEU A 314 -13.79 -2.59 17.99
N PRO A 315 -13.65 -3.92 18.20
CA PRO A 315 -12.96 -4.43 19.37
C PRO A 315 -11.45 -4.12 19.37
N TYR A 316 -10.89 -3.55 18.30
CA TYR A 316 -9.45 -3.31 18.13
C TYR A 316 -9.07 -1.89 17.70
N VAL A 317 -9.98 -0.92 17.76
CA VAL A 317 -9.50 0.46 17.93
C VAL A 317 -8.90 0.50 19.34
N PRO A 318 -7.64 0.95 19.51
CA PRO A 318 -7.01 1.02 20.82
C PRO A 318 -7.99 1.63 21.83
N PRO A 319 -8.00 1.17 23.09
CA PRO A 319 -8.90 1.66 24.13
C PRO A 319 -8.49 3.07 24.58
N MET A 320 -8.43 4.03 23.66
CA MET A 320 -8.24 5.45 23.94
C MET A 320 -9.53 6.26 23.75
N VAL A 321 -10.63 5.63 23.30
CA VAL A 321 -11.94 6.33 23.14
C VAL A 321 -13.10 5.60 23.83
N LEU A 322 -12.92 4.36 24.31
CA LEU A 322 -13.97 3.67 25.08
C LEU A 322 -13.92 4.06 26.57
N TYR A 323 -14.03 5.36 26.86
CA TYR A 323 -14.46 5.79 28.19
C TYR A 323 -15.95 5.49 28.33
N HIS A 324 -16.24 4.29 28.81
CA HIS A 324 -17.38 3.99 29.67
C HIS A 324 -18.71 4.71 29.36
N LEU A 325 -19.42 4.27 28.32
CA LEU A 325 -20.88 4.42 28.26
C LEU A 325 -21.53 3.14 28.80
N HIS A 326 -21.26 2.88 30.08
CA HIS A 326 -22.07 1.97 30.89
C HIS A 326 -22.42 2.70 32.20
N SER A 327 -23.27 3.71 32.08
CA SER A 327 -24.04 4.25 33.19
C SER A 327 -25.48 4.32 32.71
N GLY A 328 -26.31 3.47 33.31
CA GLY A 328 -27.66 3.16 32.86
C GLY A 328 -28.62 4.35 32.80
N ILE A 329 -29.62 4.20 31.94
CA ILE A 329 -31.07 4.22 32.18
C ILE A 329 -31.68 3.33 31.10
#